data_AF-A0A962MIL9-F1
#
_entry.id   AF-A0A962MIL9-F1
#
_cell.length_a   1.000
_cell.length_b   1.000
_cell.length_c   1.000
_cell.angle_alpha   90.00
_cell.angle_beta   90.00
_cell.angle_gamma   90.00
#
_symmetry.space_group_name_H-M   'P 1'
#
loop_
_entity.id
_entity.type
_entity.pdbx_description
1 polymer ?
#
loop_
_entity_poly.entity_id
_entity_poly.type
_entity_poly.pdbx_seq_one_letter_code
_entity_poly.pdbx_strand_id
1 'polypeptide(L)'
;LIGERASLELRPGTVDGFSGRILPIRTEGGHSLDLSAFGVGEPTVAKAAEVKGDTCHVDVIDRWGNMVSATPSGGWLQSSPTIPELGFCLNSRAQMFWLEPGLPASLAPGKRPRTTLTPSLLYRHGEPYMAFGTPGGDQQDQWQLIFLLRHIHHGMNLQASIDAPSFHSEHFPGSFFPRLAAPGKLVLEGRFAAQVGQALQQRGHRVEWGDDWSEGRLCAASRTNGLLKAAANPRGMQGYAVGR
;
A
#
# COMPACT_ATOMS: atom_id res chain seq x y z
N LEU A 1 20.39 7.61 10.54
CA LEU A 1 19.61 7.36 9.30
C LEU A 1 18.70 8.53 8.93
N ILE A 2 18.10 9.22 9.91
CA ILE A 2 17.36 10.47 9.67
C ILE A 2 18.35 11.64 9.70
N GLY A 3 18.28 12.53 8.71
CA GLY A 3 19.10 13.73 8.59
C GLY A 3 18.32 14.89 7.99
N GLU A 4 18.97 16.04 7.80
CA GLU A 4 18.31 17.27 7.31
C GLU A 4 17.95 17.23 5.82
N ARG A 5 18.57 16.32 5.06
CA ARG A 5 18.36 16.16 3.62
C ARG A 5 17.82 14.77 3.28
N ALA A 6 17.00 14.71 2.25
CA ALA A 6 16.54 13.47 1.64
C ALA A 6 17.72 12.65 1.16
N SER A 7 17.76 11.37 1.54
CA SER A 7 18.72 10.42 0.98
C SER A 7 18.19 9.88 -0.34
N LEU A 8 19.02 9.88 -1.38
CA LEU A 8 18.75 9.22 -2.66
C LEU A 8 19.35 7.81 -2.73
N GLU A 9 19.99 7.37 -1.64
CA GLU A 9 20.64 6.07 -1.54
C GLU A 9 19.63 5.03 -1.08
N LEU A 10 19.49 3.94 -1.85
CA LEU A 10 18.72 2.78 -1.42
C LEU A 10 19.56 1.92 -0.48
N ARG A 11 19.15 1.87 0.79
CA ARG A 11 19.80 1.05 1.83
C ARG A 11 18.89 -0.13 2.20
N PRO A 12 19.20 -1.36 1.78
CA PRO A 12 18.39 -2.52 2.12
C PRO A 12 18.64 -2.93 3.57
N GLY A 13 17.67 -3.63 4.16
CA GLY A 13 17.93 -4.42 5.37
C GLY A 13 18.76 -5.67 5.06
N THR A 14 19.33 -6.27 6.10
CA THR A 14 19.99 -7.58 6.02
C THR A 14 19.01 -8.68 6.37
N VAL A 15 19.09 -9.81 5.67
CA VAL A 15 18.35 -11.04 5.99
C VAL A 15 19.38 -12.14 6.20
N ASP A 16 19.38 -12.75 7.37
CA ASP A 16 20.32 -13.80 7.72
C ASP A 16 20.28 -14.94 6.70
N GLY A 17 21.46 -15.40 6.27
CA GLY A 17 21.59 -16.43 5.23
C GLY A 17 21.49 -15.92 3.78
N PHE A 18 21.36 -14.61 3.56
CA PHE A 18 21.34 -14.00 2.22
C PHE A 18 22.40 -12.91 2.08
N SER A 19 22.91 -12.71 0.86
CA SER A 19 24.08 -11.85 0.56
C SER A 19 23.84 -10.34 0.71
N GLY A 20 22.65 -9.90 1.11
CA GLY A 20 22.27 -8.48 1.18
C GLY A 20 22.24 -7.75 -0.18
N ARG A 21 22.41 -8.48 -1.29
CA ARG A 21 22.47 -7.91 -2.65
C ARG A 21 21.10 -7.39 -3.10
N ILE A 22 21.07 -6.16 -3.61
CA ILE A 22 19.93 -5.61 -4.34
C ILE A 22 20.18 -5.77 -5.85
N LEU A 23 19.16 -6.20 -6.59
CA LEU A 23 19.21 -6.24 -8.05
C LEU A 23 19.14 -4.83 -8.66
N PRO A 24 19.69 -4.60 -9.86
CA PRO A 24 19.68 -3.29 -10.50
C PRO A 24 18.27 -2.70 -10.57
N ILE A 25 18.15 -1.45 -10.12
CA ILE A 25 16.91 -0.71 -10.08
C ILE A 25 16.60 -0.21 -11.48
N ARG A 26 15.40 -0.49 -12.00
CA ARG A 26 14.89 0.22 -13.17
C ARG A 26 14.30 1.54 -12.70
N THR A 27 14.84 2.66 -13.18
CA THR A 27 14.30 3.99 -12.86
C THR A 27 13.35 4.44 -13.97
N GLU A 28 12.32 5.22 -13.62
CA GLU A 28 11.30 5.72 -14.57
C GLU A 28 11.90 6.47 -15.79
N GLY A 29 13.15 6.94 -15.72
CA GLY A 29 13.83 7.66 -16.80
C GLY A 29 14.59 6.81 -17.82
N GLY A 30 14.66 5.48 -17.66
CA GLY A 30 15.32 4.58 -18.62
C GLY A 30 14.32 3.99 -19.60
N HIS A 31 14.51 4.24 -20.91
CA HIS A 31 13.76 3.70 -22.06
C HIS A 31 12.35 3.19 -21.73
N SER A 32 11.33 4.03 -21.97
CA SER A 32 9.92 3.65 -21.84
C SER A 32 9.64 2.37 -22.63
N LEU A 33 9.57 1.25 -21.93
CA LEU A 33 8.94 0.06 -22.49
C LEU A 33 7.47 0.43 -22.68
N ASP A 34 6.95 0.26 -23.89
CA ASP A 34 5.52 0.36 -24.13
C ASP A 34 4.86 -0.88 -23.50
N LEU A 35 4.42 -0.73 -22.25
CA LEU A 35 3.88 -1.80 -21.42
C LEU A 35 2.42 -2.12 -21.77
N SER A 36 1.77 -1.27 -22.58
CA SER A 36 0.37 -1.45 -23.02
C SER A 36 0.18 -2.78 -23.77
N ALA A 37 1.22 -3.24 -24.48
CA ALA A 37 1.22 -4.51 -25.21
C ALA A 37 1.21 -5.76 -24.32
N PHE A 38 1.54 -5.65 -23.03
CA PHE A 38 1.69 -6.81 -22.14
C PHE A 38 0.45 -7.09 -21.27
N GLY A 39 -0.63 -6.31 -21.39
CA GLY A 39 -1.85 -6.50 -20.58
C GLY A 39 -1.61 -6.35 -19.07
N VAL A 40 -0.54 -5.67 -18.67
CA VAL A 40 -0.13 -5.56 -17.27
C VAL A 40 -0.72 -4.30 -16.66
N GLY A 41 -1.93 -4.42 -16.11
CA GLY A 41 -2.49 -3.38 -15.24
C GLY A 41 -1.73 -3.35 -13.92
N GLU A 42 -1.04 -2.26 -13.62
CA GLU A 42 -0.56 -1.98 -12.27
C GLU A 42 -1.77 -1.88 -11.31
N PRO A 43 -1.71 -2.46 -10.11
CA PRO A 43 -2.73 -2.28 -9.08
C PRO A 43 -2.45 -1.04 -8.19
N THR A 44 -1.56 -0.15 -8.64
CA THR A 44 -1.43 1.19 -8.07
C THR A 44 -2.59 2.04 -8.56
N VAL A 45 -3.01 3.00 -7.76
CA VAL A 45 -4.16 3.89 -8.05
C VAL A 45 -3.76 4.90 -9.14
N ALA A 46 -3.35 4.43 -10.32
CA ALA A 46 -2.88 5.26 -11.41
C ALA A 46 -4.05 5.94 -12.15
N LYS A 47 -3.82 7.21 -12.51
CA LYS A 47 -4.69 8.05 -13.34
C LYS A 47 -4.56 7.68 -14.83
N ALA A 48 -5.19 6.60 -15.26
CA ALA A 48 -5.52 6.40 -16.67
C ALA A 48 -6.73 5.46 -16.81
N ALA A 49 -7.54 5.68 -17.84
CA ALA A 49 -8.85 5.07 -18.06
C ALA A 49 -8.80 3.57 -18.46
N GLU A 50 -7.75 2.84 -18.13
CA GLU A 50 -7.64 1.40 -18.40
C GLU A 50 -7.87 0.60 -17.11
N VAL A 51 -9.07 0.01 -17.06
CA VAL A 51 -9.63 -0.95 -16.11
C VAL A 51 -8.74 -1.28 -14.90
N LYS A 52 -9.10 -0.76 -13.73
CA LYS A 52 -8.38 -0.92 -12.45
C LYS A 52 -8.51 -2.35 -11.91
N GLY A 53 -7.38 -3.04 -11.71
CA GLY A 53 -7.32 -4.22 -10.84
C GLY A 53 -6.99 -3.76 -9.43
N ASP A 54 -7.94 -3.84 -8.48
CA ASP A 54 -7.71 -3.35 -7.11
C ASP A 54 -7.64 -4.50 -6.10
N THR A 55 -6.87 -4.28 -5.05
CA THR A 55 -6.92 -5.07 -3.84
C THR A 55 -8.15 -4.62 -3.04
N CYS A 56 -8.75 -5.49 -2.23
CA CYS A 56 -9.82 -5.11 -1.32
C CYS A 56 -9.35 -5.19 0.13
N HIS A 57 -10.09 -4.55 1.04
CA HIS A 57 -9.89 -4.70 2.48
C HIS A 57 -11.24 -4.76 3.20
N VAL A 58 -11.30 -5.50 4.31
CA VAL A 58 -12.48 -5.60 5.18
C VAL A 58 -12.06 -5.79 6.63
N ASP A 59 -12.73 -5.05 7.51
CA ASP A 59 -12.63 -5.19 8.95
C ASP A 59 -14.00 -5.51 9.55
N VAL A 60 -14.05 -6.42 10.52
CA VAL A 60 -15.28 -6.79 11.22
C VAL A 60 -15.00 -6.91 12.71
N ILE A 61 -15.85 -6.32 13.54
CA ILE A 61 -15.92 -6.59 14.99
C ILE A 61 -17.36 -6.96 15.33
N ASP A 62 -17.57 -8.13 15.91
CA ASP A 62 -18.90 -8.58 16.29
C ASP A 62 -19.27 -8.22 17.75
N ARG A 63 -20.52 -8.55 18.14
CA ARG A 63 -21.06 -8.27 19.47
C ARG A 63 -20.35 -9.02 20.61
N TRP A 64 -19.62 -10.09 20.30
CA TRP A 64 -18.86 -10.89 21.27
C TRP A 64 -17.41 -10.40 21.39
N GLY A 65 -16.98 -9.51 20.49
CA GLY A 65 -15.64 -8.95 20.45
C GLY A 65 -14.67 -9.71 19.55
N ASN A 66 -15.14 -10.65 18.73
CA ASN A 66 -14.27 -11.23 17.70
C ASN A 66 -13.90 -10.15 16.69
N MET A 67 -12.63 -10.09 16.30
CA MET A 67 -12.11 -9.11 15.35
C MET A 67 -11.47 -9.81 14.15
N VAL A 68 -11.78 -9.34 12.95
CA VAL A 68 -11.17 -9.78 11.69
C VAL A 68 -10.65 -8.55 10.95
N SER A 69 -9.43 -8.65 10.41
CA SER A 69 -8.90 -7.73 9.41
C SER A 69 -8.34 -8.56 8.26
N ALA A 70 -8.75 -8.26 7.02
CA ALA A 70 -8.36 -9.03 5.86
C ALA A 70 -8.17 -8.15 4.62
N THR A 71 -7.07 -8.37 3.89
CA THR A 71 -6.74 -7.69 2.63
C THR A 71 -6.73 -8.69 1.46
N PRO A 72 -7.89 -9.19 0.98
CA PRO A 72 -7.94 -10.14 -0.14
C PRO A 72 -7.59 -9.47 -1.48
N SER A 73 -6.92 -10.21 -2.37
CA SER A 73 -6.44 -9.66 -3.64
C SER A 73 -6.01 -10.74 -4.64
N GLY A 74 -5.96 -10.36 -5.92
CA GLY A 74 -5.58 -11.23 -7.04
C GLY A 74 -6.80 -11.81 -7.77
N GLY A 75 -6.56 -12.39 -8.94
CA GLY A 75 -7.63 -12.94 -9.78
C GLY A 75 -8.46 -11.87 -10.50
N TRP A 76 -7.93 -10.66 -10.65
CA TRP A 76 -8.62 -9.59 -11.36
C TRP A 76 -8.57 -9.80 -12.87
N LEU A 77 -9.59 -9.28 -13.56
CA LEU A 77 -9.90 -9.54 -14.97
C LEU A 77 -8.76 -9.21 -15.94
N GLN A 78 -7.94 -8.24 -15.59
CA GLN A 78 -6.86 -7.70 -16.42
C GLN A 78 -5.60 -8.56 -16.39
N SER A 79 -5.41 -9.41 -15.37
CA SER A 79 -4.12 -10.08 -15.15
C SER A 79 -3.98 -11.44 -15.81
N SER A 80 -5.08 -12.06 -16.21
CA SER A 80 -5.10 -13.41 -16.78
C SER A 80 -6.40 -13.63 -17.55
N PRO A 81 -6.40 -14.49 -18.57
CA PRO A 81 -7.65 -14.93 -19.20
C PRO A 81 -8.61 -15.53 -18.17
N THR A 82 -9.91 -15.31 -18.38
CA THR A 82 -10.96 -15.96 -17.59
C THR A 82 -10.93 -17.46 -17.84
N ILE A 83 -11.13 -18.26 -16.80
CA ILE A 83 -11.38 -19.70 -16.94
C ILE A 83 -12.84 -19.86 -17.41
N PRO A 84 -13.11 -20.31 -18.66
CA PRO A 84 -14.44 -20.21 -19.27
C PRO A 84 -15.55 -20.87 -18.46
N GLU A 85 -15.27 -22.02 -17.85
CA GLU A 85 -16.24 -22.82 -17.10
C GLU A 85 -16.49 -22.28 -15.68
N LEU A 86 -15.61 -21.39 -15.16
CA LEU A 86 -15.66 -20.89 -13.79
C LEU A 86 -15.99 -19.41 -13.68
N GLY A 87 -15.72 -18.61 -14.73
CA GLY A 87 -16.06 -17.19 -14.78
C GLY A 87 -15.13 -16.25 -14.03
N PHE A 88 -13.96 -16.71 -13.54
CA PHE A 88 -12.95 -15.87 -12.89
C PHE A 88 -11.54 -16.11 -13.43
N CYS A 89 -10.63 -15.17 -13.16
CA CYS A 89 -9.25 -15.21 -13.62
C CYS A 89 -8.30 -15.76 -12.54
N LEU A 90 -7.17 -16.32 -12.97
CA LEU A 90 -6.07 -16.64 -12.06
C LEU A 90 -5.36 -15.36 -11.59
N ASN A 91 -4.64 -15.45 -10.47
CA ASN A 91 -3.86 -14.33 -9.96
C ASN A 91 -2.48 -14.23 -10.62
N SER A 92 -1.89 -13.03 -10.58
CA SER A 92 -0.54 -12.74 -11.07
C SER A 92 0.47 -12.50 -9.95
N ARG A 93 0.25 -13.02 -8.73
CA ARG A 93 1.09 -12.68 -7.56
C ARG A 93 2.54 -13.12 -7.71
N ALA A 94 2.80 -14.17 -8.47
CA ALA A 94 4.15 -14.66 -8.76
C ALA A 94 5.05 -13.60 -9.41
N GLN A 95 4.49 -12.54 -10.00
CA GLN A 95 5.27 -11.39 -10.51
C GLN A 95 6.17 -10.75 -9.44
N MET A 96 5.86 -10.94 -8.15
CA MET A 96 6.60 -10.39 -7.03
C MET A 96 7.90 -11.16 -6.71
N PHE A 97 8.17 -12.30 -7.34
CA PHE A 97 9.45 -13.00 -7.26
C PHE A 97 10.55 -12.39 -8.13
N TRP A 98 11.79 -12.50 -7.67
CA TRP A 98 12.97 -12.28 -8.49
C TRP A 98 13.32 -13.54 -9.28
N LEU A 99 13.70 -13.34 -10.54
CA LEU A 99 14.26 -14.38 -11.41
C LEU A 99 15.80 -14.46 -11.32
N GLU A 100 16.34 -14.09 -10.15
CA GLU A 100 17.74 -14.28 -9.79
C GLU A 100 17.79 -15.29 -8.64
N PRO A 101 18.58 -16.37 -8.72
CA PRO A 101 18.77 -17.30 -7.61
C PRO A 101 19.47 -16.66 -6.39
N GLY A 102 19.25 -17.22 -5.20
CA GLY A 102 19.99 -16.84 -4.00
C GLY A 102 19.54 -15.57 -3.28
N LEU A 103 18.37 -15.01 -3.62
CA LEU A 103 17.74 -13.88 -2.93
C LEU A 103 16.59 -14.36 -2.01
N PRO A 104 16.26 -13.61 -0.94
CA PRO A 104 15.13 -13.94 -0.07
C PRO A 104 13.82 -14.10 -0.83
N ALA A 105 13.62 -13.32 -1.90
CA ALA A 105 12.45 -13.34 -2.76
C ALA A 105 12.72 -13.97 -4.14
N SER A 106 13.71 -14.85 -4.29
CA SER A 106 13.87 -15.67 -5.52
C SER A 106 12.68 -16.61 -5.71
N LEU A 107 12.27 -16.79 -6.96
CA LEU A 107 11.29 -17.81 -7.37
C LEU A 107 11.80 -19.21 -7.00
N ALA A 108 10.94 -20.00 -6.36
CA ALA A 108 11.22 -21.40 -6.04
C ALA A 108 9.92 -22.22 -5.97
N PRO A 109 9.94 -23.52 -6.30
CA PRO A 109 8.78 -24.41 -6.16
C PRO A 109 8.24 -24.44 -4.73
N GLY A 110 6.91 -24.43 -4.58
CA GLY A 110 6.23 -24.49 -3.28
C GLY A 110 6.39 -23.24 -2.40
N LYS A 111 7.21 -22.26 -2.82
CA LYS A 111 7.42 -21.01 -2.07
C LYS A 111 6.31 -20.01 -2.40
N ARG A 112 5.87 -19.27 -1.38
CA ARG A 112 4.97 -18.13 -1.56
C ARG A 112 5.78 -16.88 -1.95
N PRO A 113 5.31 -16.06 -2.90
CA PRO A 113 5.94 -14.77 -3.17
C PRO A 113 5.85 -13.88 -1.92
N ARG A 114 6.86 -13.02 -1.72
CA ARG A 114 6.67 -11.85 -0.84
C ARG A 114 5.49 -11.07 -1.39
N THR A 115 4.46 -10.88 -0.57
CA THR A 115 3.22 -10.22 -0.99
C THR A 115 3.11 -8.85 -0.33
N THR A 116 2.37 -7.94 -0.96
CA THR A 116 2.04 -6.63 -0.40
C THR A 116 0.84 -6.67 0.54
N LEU A 117 0.10 -7.78 0.61
CA LEU A 117 -1.13 -7.89 1.39
C LEU A 117 -0.82 -7.93 2.89
N THR A 118 -1.25 -6.89 3.60
CA THR A 118 -0.83 -6.64 4.99
C THR A 118 -1.98 -6.07 5.84
N PRO A 119 -2.95 -6.90 6.27
CA PRO A 119 -3.99 -6.47 7.22
C PRO A 119 -3.40 -6.28 8.62
N SER A 120 -4.02 -5.43 9.45
CA SER A 120 -3.49 -5.05 10.76
C SER A 120 -4.48 -5.25 11.90
N LEU A 121 -3.97 -5.78 13.03
CA LEU A 121 -4.66 -5.83 14.32
C LEU A 121 -3.83 -5.06 15.35
N LEU A 122 -4.42 -4.05 15.97
CA LEU A 122 -3.82 -3.28 17.05
C LEU A 122 -4.31 -3.77 18.41
N TYR A 123 -3.35 -4.04 19.29
CA TYR A 123 -3.58 -4.35 20.70
C TYR A 123 -3.23 -3.14 21.56
N ARG A 124 -3.99 -2.91 22.63
CA ARG A 124 -3.75 -1.86 23.61
C ARG A 124 -3.82 -2.44 25.01
N HIS A 125 -2.71 -2.34 25.76
CA HIS A 125 -2.58 -2.93 27.11
C HIS A 125 -2.90 -4.44 27.15
N GLY A 126 -2.48 -5.19 26.13
CA GLY A 126 -2.71 -6.63 26.03
C GLY A 126 -4.07 -7.02 25.44
N GLU A 127 -4.99 -6.08 25.25
CA GLU A 127 -6.35 -6.33 24.75
C GLU A 127 -6.51 -5.93 23.26
N PRO A 128 -7.24 -6.71 22.44
CA PRO A 128 -7.59 -6.31 21.08
C PRO A 128 -8.37 -4.99 21.06
N TYR A 129 -7.92 -4.04 20.26
CA TYR A 129 -8.46 -2.68 20.24
C TYR A 129 -9.02 -2.28 18.88
N MET A 130 -8.31 -2.58 17.78
CA MET A 130 -8.69 -2.12 16.45
C MET A 130 -8.25 -3.11 15.37
N ALA A 131 -9.13 -3.38 14.42
CA ALA A 131 -8.86 -4.02 13.13
C ALA A 131 -8.83 -2.93 12.06
N PHE A 132 -7.80 -2.90 11.20
CA PHE A 132 -7.69 -1.90 10.16
C PHE A 132 -6.80 -2.36 9.01
N GLY A 133 -6.99 -1.71 7.87
CA GLY A 133 -6.03 -1.75 6.79
C GLY A 133 -6.51 -1.08 5.53
N THR A 134 -5.77 -1.25 4.44
CA THR A 134 -6.03 -0.59 3.16
C THR A 134 -5.50 -1.45 2.02
N PRO A 135 -6.15 -1.45 0.85
CA PRO A 135 -5.51 -1.86 -0.39
C PRO A 135 -4.50 -0.80 -0.87
N GLY A 136 -3.85 -1.06 -2.02
CA GLY A 136 -2.89 -0.17 -2.66
C GLY A 136 -1.43 -0.63 -2.58
N GLY A 137 -1.17 -1.87 -2.97
CA GLY A 137 0.19 -2.33 -3.28
C GLY A 137 1.29 -1.96 -2.27
N ASP A 138 2.35 -1.31 -2.76
CA ASP A 138 3.51 -0.89 -1.97
C ASP A 138 3.23 0.29 -1.02
N GLN A 139 2.05 0.91 -1.13
CA GLN A 139 1.60 1.99 -0.28
C GLN A 139 0.84 1.51 0.96
N GLN A 140 0.44 0.23 1.03
CA GLN A 140 -0.40 -0.29 2.12
C GLN A 140 0.17 0.03 3.51
N ASP A 141 1.38 -0.44 3.80
CA ASP A 141 2.02 -0.19 5.11
C ASP A 141 2.45 1.27 5.31
N GLN A 142 2.62 2.05 4.24
CA GLN A 142 2.92 3.48 4.35
C GLN A 142 1.69 4.24 4.87
N TRP A 143 0.55 4.05 4.23
CA TRP A 143 -0.71 4.69 4.64
C TRP A 143 -1.23 4.15 5.98
N GLN A 144 -1.09 2.85 6.25
CA GLN A 144 -1.41 2.27 7.55
C GLN A 144 -0.58 2.90 8.67
N LEU A 145 0.73 3.09 8.46
CA LEU A 145 1.59 3.75 9.46
C LEU A 145 1.15 5.19 9.72
N ILE A 146 0.86 5.96 8.67
CA ILE A 146 0.40 7.35 8.80
C ILE A 146 -0.93 7.41 9.57
N PHE A 147 -1.89 6.55 9.21
CA PHE A 147 -3.16 6.41 9.92
C PHE A 147 -2.96 6.06 11.40
N LEU A 148 -2.10 5.08 11.67
CA LEU A 148 -1.82 4.61 13.02
C LEU A 148 -1.22 5.74 13.87
N LEU A 149 -0.22 6.47 13.35
CA LEU A 149 0.39 7.61 14.05
C LEU A 149 -0.62 8.72 14.36
N ARG A 150 -1.51 9.05 13.41
CA ARG A 150 -2.60 10.01 13.67
C ARG A 150 -3.50 9.58 14.81
N HIS A 151 -3.85 8.31 14.83
CA HIS A 151 -4.73 7.77 15.84
C HIS A 151 -4.07 7.68 17.22
N ILE A 152 -2.88 7.07 17.30
CA ILE A 152 -2.24 6.76 18.59
C ILE A 152 -1.45 7.94 19.15
N HIS A 153 -0.77 8.71 18.30
CA HIS A 153 0.13 9.78 18.73
C HIS A 153 -0.55 11.14 18.72
N HIS A 154 -1.38 11.42 17.71
CA HIS A 154 -2.10 12.69 17.59
C HIS A 154 -3.53 12.65 18.17
N GLY A 155 -3.98 11.51 18.68
CA GLY A 155 -5.29 11.37 19.34
C GLY A 155 -6.50 11.58 18.42
N MET A 156 -6.32 11.51 17.10
CA MET A 156 -7.40 11.69 16.14
C MET A 156 -8.38 10.51 16.20
N ASN A 157 -9.67 10.79 16.02
CA ASN A 157 -10.67 9.71 15.88
C ASN A 157 -10.46 8.94 14.56
N LEU A 158 -11.08 7.76 14.42
CA LEU A 158 -10.88 6.88 13.26
C LEU A 158 -11.12 7.60 11.92
N GLN A 159 -12.27 8.27 11.77
CA GLN A 159 -12.63 8.93 10.51
C GLN A 159 -11.71 10.12 10.24
N ALA A 160 -11.39 10.93 11.25
CA ALA A 160 -10.47 12.05 11.09
C ALA A 160 -9.06 11.60 10.68
N SER A 161 -8.56 10.48 11.24
CA SER A 161 -7.28 9.90 10.85
C SER A 161 -7.27 9.47 9.38
N ILE A 162 -8.38 8.91 8.90
CA ILE A 162 -8.59 8.50 7.50
C ILE A 162 -8.73 9.72 6.58
N ASP A 163 -9.50 10.73 6.97
CA ASP A 163 -9.81 11.89 6.14
C ASP A 163 -8.61 12.83 5.97
N ALA A 164 -7.68 12.85 6.92
CA ALA A 164 -6.51 13.72 6.86
C ALA A 164 -5.66 13.47 5.58
N PRO A 165 -5.07 14.54 4.98
CA PRO A 165 -4.27 14.42 3.76
C PRO A 165 -3.14 13.41 3.89
N SER A 166 -3.00 12.41 3.01
CA SER A 166 -1.98 11.36 3.12
C SER A 166 -0.89 11.48 2.04
N PHE A 167 0.15 10.67 2.14
CA PHE A 167 1.27 10.66 1.20
C PHE A 167 1.92 9.28 1.14
N HIS A 168 2.71 9.03 0.11
CA HIS A 168 3.59 7.86 0.03
C HIS A 168 4.89 8.17 -0.70
N SER A 169 5.89 7.30 -0.55
CA SER A 169 7.14 7.36 -1.29
C SER A 169 7.24 6.20 -2.27
N GLU A 170 7.86 6.48 -3.43
CA GLU A 170 8.21 5.51 -4.47
C GLU A 170 9.74 5.34 -4.58
N HIS A 171 10.47 5.66 -3.51
CA HIS A 171 11.93 5.63 -3.50
C HIS A 171 12.54 4.25 -3.79
N PHE A 172 11.81 3.17 -3.51
CA PHE A 172 12.28 1.79 -3.56
C PHE A 172 11.69 1.00 -4.76
N PRO A 173 12.33 -0.10 -5.19
CA PRO A 173 11.81 -0.93 -6.28
C PRO A 173 10.42 -1.48 -5.97
N GLY A 174 9.45 -1.15 -6.82
CA GLY A 174 8.08 -1.59 -6.70
C GLY A 174 7.92 -3.11 -6.74
N SER A 175 6.87 -3.60 -6.08
CA SER A 175 6.53 -5.02 -6.07
C SER A 175 5.97 -5.50 -7.41
N PHE A 176 5.32 -4.62 -8.17
CA PHE A 176 4.66 -4.95 -9.43
C PHE A 176 5.61 -4.80 -10.61
N PHE A 177 5.39 -5.57 -11.67
CA PHE A 177 6.11 -5.38 -12.92
C PHE A 177 5.84 -3.96 -13.48
N PRO A 178 6.85 -3.23 -14.01
CA PRO A 178 8.20 -3.67 -14.32
C PRO A 178 9.24 -3.37 -13.22
N ARG A 179 8.81 -3.25 -11.95
CA ARG A 179 9.65 -3.07 -10.75
C ARG A 179 10.39 -1.74 -10.70
N LEU A 180 9.73 -0.66 -11.11
CA LEU A 180 10.33 0.66 -11.14
C LEU A 180 10.60 1.18 -9.73
N ALA A 181 11.62 2.02 -9.59
CA ALA A 181 11.76 2.91 -8.45
C ALA A 181 11.98 4.36 -8.92
N ALA A 182 11.53 5.29 -8.10
CA ALA A 182 11.75 6.72 -8.28
C ALA A 182 12.47 7.28 -7.04
N PRO A 183 13.80 7.16 -6.95
CA PRO A 183 14.57 7.64 -5.80
C PRO A 183 14.23 9.09 -5.45
N GLY A 184 13.87 9.28 -4.18
CA GLY A 184 13.52 10.59 -3.60
C GLY A 184 12.09 11.08 -3.90
N LYS A 185 11.31 10.34 -4.71
CA LYS A 185 9.92 10.69 -5.02
C LYS A 185 9.01 10.52 -3.81
N LEU A 186 8.19 11.53 -3.59
CA LEU A 186 7.19 11.59 -2.53
C LEU A 186 5.91 12.21 -3.12
N VAL A 187 4.82 11.45 -3.12
CA VAL A 187 3.53 11.87 -3.65
C VAL A 187 2.66 12.36 -2.50
N LEU A 188 2.20 13.60 -2.56
CA LEU A 188 1.36 14.26 -1.54
C LEU A 188 -0.04 14.51 -2.11
N GLU A 189 -1.09 14.34 -1.30
CA GLU A 189 -2.41 14.88 -1.66
C GLU A 189 -2.41 16.40 -1.77
N GLY A 190 -3.21 16.94 -2.69
CA GLY A 190 -3.36 18.38 -2.94
C GLY A 190 -3.82 19.21 -1.74
N ARG A 191 -4.42 18.56 -0.73
CA ARG A 191 -4.89 19.22 0.51
C ARG A 191 -3.79 19.53 1.52
N PHE A 192 -2.55 19.10 1.29
CA PHE A 192 -1.43 19.59 2.11
C PHE A 192 -1.17 21.08 1.84
N ALA A 193 -0.79 21.82 2.88
CA ALA A 193 -0.38 23.21 2.71
C ALA A 193 0.87 23.30 1.80
N ALA A 194 0.87 24.24 0.85
CA ALA A 194 1.94 24.38 -0.14
C ALA A 194 3.34 24.52 0.49
N GLN A 195 3.42 25.15 1.67
CA GLN A 195 4.66 25.32 2.43
C GLN A 195 5.28 23.99 2.86
N VAL A 196 4.47 22.95 3.09
CA VAL A 196 4.96 21.61 3.43
C VAL A 196 5.71 21.02 2.25
N GLY A 197 5.13 21.06 1.04
CA GLY A 197 5.79 20.59 -0.17
C GLY A 197 7.06 21.37 -0.48
N GLN A 198 7.04 22.70 -0.34
CA GLN A 198 8.22 23.55 -0.53
C GLN A 198 9.34 23.20 0.46
N ALA A 199 9.02 23.00 1.74
CA ALA A 199 9.99 22.62 2.75
C ALA A 199 10.59 21.22 2.47
N LEU A 200 9.80 20.27 2.00
CA LEU A 200 10.27 18.94 1.58
C LEU A 200 11.19 19.03 0.35
N GLN A 201 10.84 19.85 -0.64
CA GLN A 201 11.69 20.10 -1.81
C GLN A 201 13.02 20.74 -1.43
N GLN A 202 13.02 21.72 -0.51
CA GLN A 202 14.25 22.31 0.02
C GLN A 202 15.14 21.28 0.74
N ARG A 203 14.53 20.27 1.35
CA ARG A 203 15.26 19.13 1.95
C ARG A 203 15.71 18.10 0.91
N GLY A 204 15.35 18.24 -0.37
CA GLY A 204 15.81 17.39 -1.47
C GLY A 204 14.82 16.29 -1.89
N HIS A 205 13.59 16.31 -1.38
CA HIS A 205 12.55 15.41 -1.87
C HIS A 205 12.06 15.83 -3.25
N ARG A 206 11.80 14.86 -4.13
CA ARG A 206 11.09 15.06 -5.40
C ARG A 206 9.59 14.98 -5.11
N VAL A 207 9.01 16.10 -4.71
CA VAL A 207 7.59 16.18 -4.38
C VAL A 207 6.76 16.19 -5.66
N GLU A 208 5.78 15.28 -5.72
CA GLU A 208 4.71 15.26 -6.71
C GLU A 208 3.36 15.46 -6.01
N TRP A 209 2.47 16.23 -6.64
CA TRP A 209 1.16 16.53 -6.09
C TRP A 209 0.08 15.68 -6.78
N GLY A 210 -0.59 14.84 -6.00
CA GLY A 210 -1.79 14.13 -6.39
C GLY A 210 -3.06 14.97 -6.22
N ASP A 211 -4.21 14.40 -6.56
CA ASP A 211 -5.50 15.06 -6.30
C ASP A 211 -5.76 15.18 -4.79
N ASP A 212 -6.69 16.05 -4.42
CA ASP A 212 -7.05 16.31 -3.03
C ASP A 212 -7.45 15.05 -2.25
N TRP A 213 -8.09 14.08 -2.91
CA TRP A 213 -8.65 12.87 -2.31
C TRP A 213 -8.19 11.62 -3.06
N SER A 214 -6.88 11.38 -3.09
CA SER A 214 -6.20 10.35 -3.89
C SER A 214 -5.44 9.28 -3.09
N GLU A 215 -5.00 9.57 -1.86
CA GLU A 215 -4.07 8.71 -1.11
C GLU A 215 -4.78 7.86 -0.04
N GLY A 216 -4.74 6.54 -0.21
CA GLY A 216 -5.31 5.58 0.75
C GLY A 216 -6.76 5.17 0.48
N ARG A 217 -7.08 3.95 0.93
CA ARG A 217 -8.40 3.32 0.86
C ARG A 217 -8.70 2.60 2.18
N LEU A 218 -8.34 3.27 3.29
CA LEU A 218 -8.39 2.74 4.64
C LEU A 218 -9.81 2.34 5.08
N CYS A 219 -9.86 1.22 5.79
CA CYS A 219 -10.97 0.80 6.64
C CYS A 219 -10.44 0.64 8.07
N ALA A 220 -11.29 0.89 9.05
CA ALA A 220 -10.98 0.60 10.44
C ALA A 220 -12.26 0.31 11.24
N ALA A 221 -12.18 -0.67 12.14
CA ALA A 221 -13.15 -0.93 13.18
C ALA A 221 -12.43 -1.01 14.53
N SER A 222 -12.98 -0.39 15.57
CA SER A 222 -12.40 -0.44 16.91
C SER A 222 -13.43 -0.72 17.99
N ARG A 223 -12.94 -1.20 19.13
CA ARG A 223 -13.74 -1.46 20.34
C ARG A 223 -13.12 -0.72 21.52
N THR A 224 -13.93 0.01 22.28
CA THR A 224 -13.48 0.66 23.52
C THR A 224 -14.61 0.64 24.53
N ASN A 225 -14.38 0.09 25.73
CA ASN A 225 -15.36 0.01 26.81
C ASN A 225 -16.71 -0.58 26.35
N GLY A 226 -16.67 -1.61 25.49
CA GLY A 226 -17.86 -2.24 24.92
C GLY A 226 -18.50 -1.50 23.74
N LEU A 227 -18.12 -0.24 23.46
CA LEU A 227 -18.60 0.52 22.31
C LEU A 227 -17.81 0.13 21.04
N LEU A 228 -18.54 -0.22 19.98
CA LEU A 228 -18.00 -0.48 18.65
C LEU A 228 -18.03 0.80 17.81
N LYS A 229 -16.96 1.05 17.07
CA LYS A 229 -16.82 2.17 16.14
C LYS A 229 -16.26 1.65 14.82
N ALA A 230 -16.70 2.23 13.71
CA ALA A 230 -16.14 1.94 12.40
C ALA A 230 -15.99 3.23 11.59
N ALA A 231 -15.02 3.24 10.69
CA ALA A 231 -14.74 4.34 9.78
C ALA A 231 -14.24 3.78 8.45
N ALA A 232 -14.49 4.52 7.37
CA ALA A 232 -14.08 4.11 6.03
C ALA A 232 -13.65 5.31 5.20
N ASN A 233 -12.74 5.04 4.28
CA ASN A 233 -12.20 6.05 3.39
C ASN A 233 -13.26 6.65 2.43
N PRO A 234 -13.36 7.99 2.31
CA PRO A 234 -14.26 8.65 1.38
C PRO A 234 -13.69 8.80 -0.03
N ARG A 235 -12.36 8.68 -0.22
CA ARG A 235 -11.70 8.86 -1.52
C ARG A 235 -12.31 7.89 -2.53
N GLY A 236 -12.60 8.39 -3.73
CA GLY A 236 -13.28 7.65 -4.80
C GLY A 236 -14.66 7.07 -4.47
N MET A 237 -15.30 7.52 -3.38
CA MET A 237 -16.73 7.30 -3.09
C MET A 237 -17.17 5.82 -3.09
N GLN A 238 -16.32 4.93 -2.60
CA GLN A 238 -16.55 3.47 -2.63
C GLN A 238 -16.43 2.80 -1.26
N GLY A 239 -15.46 3.21 -0.44
CA GLY A 239 -15.31 2.68 0.92
C GLY A 239 -16.49 3.09 1.79
N TYR A 240 -16.95 2.17 2.66
CA TYR A 240 -18.09 2.45 3.53
C TYR A 240 -18.00 1.68 4.85
N ALA A 241 -18.54 2.25 5.91
CA ALA A 241 -18.61 1.65 7.24
C ALA A 241 -20.08 1.55 7.68
N VAL A 242 -20.45 0.41 8.27
CA VAL A 242 -21.80 0.15 8.78
C VAL A 242 -21.71 -0.50 10.17
N GLY A 243 -22.67 -0.20 11.04
CA GLY A 243 -22.72 -0.76 12.40
C GLY A 243 -23.98 -0.29 13.15
N ARG A 244 -24.34 -1.01 14.21
CA ARG A 244 -25.48 -0.71 15.10
C ARG A 244 -25.29 -1.32 16.49
#